data_AF-A0A8K1LCF9-F1
#
_entry.id   AF-A0A8K1LCF9-F1
#
_cell.length_a   1.000
_cell.length_b   1.000
_cell.length_c   1.000
_cell.angle_alpha   90.00
_cell.angle_beta   90.00
_cell.angle_gamma   90.00
#
_symmetry.space_group_name_H-M   'P 1'
#
loop_
_entity.id
_entity.type
_entity.pdbx_description
1 polymer ?
#
loop_
_entity_poly.entity_id
_entity_poly.type
_entity_poly.pdbx_seq_one_letter_code
_entity_poly.pdbx_strand_id
1 'polypeptide(L)'
;MDPEAPRELELSALEAEKEPMAAGPEPGAPPDPIPPPDPRAGAEKNGLVMKIPPEEEEEAALSGAAPSGSPKFTGLGKEELLREAGTPLWSRARKVLLVLFWGGWLGMLGAAAAIVVQAPRCQPLPSKAWWELGALYRAPPKAFGGNLKGMKVILDLTPNPSGGPVWGDAAADPGVQQQVQEALSHWLKQDFAGIFLDGIEELEIGSPWESWVTPELRLQQLLMVWALPGTPVLSYGDELGLPRPPKNQQLPPMPWEIIDAIKKGGNGSEPPAELELCTTVSSLRSRELSLLLGQTHPVPSVPPSLSLLRLWDQSERYLLLLNPHPGVLKPFSGLQQPPGGSQGPLVPPEVTLRFSTGPVVPGQLELRLEELKVGPYDGMLLGFPYKG
;
A
#
# COMPACT_ATOMS: atom_id res chain seq x y z
N MET A 1 -6.08 39.81 23.92
CA MET A 1 -6.68 39.36 25.19
C MET A 1 -7.76 38.39 24.75
N ASP A 2 -7.54 37.08 24.72
CA ASP A 2 -6.70 36.21 25.56
C ASP A 2 -6.05 35.07 24.77
N PRO A 3 -4.88 34.55 25.17
CA PRO A 3 -4.28 33.33 24.63
C PRO A 3 -4.20 32.22 25.70
N GLU A 4 -5.12 31.25 25.72
CA GLU A 4 -4.98 30.08 26.62
C GLU A 4 -5.59 28.79 26.07
N ALA A 5 -5.32 28.44 24.81
CA ALA A 5 -5.73 27.17 24.20
C ALA A 5 -4.68 26.04 24.10
N PRO A 6 -3.34 26.25 24.26
CA PRO A 6 -2.40 25.14 24.03
C PRO A 6 -2.13 24.23 25.24
N ARG A 7 -2.62 24.56 26.46
CA ARG A 7 -2.25 23.83 27.69
C ARG A 7 -3.13 22.62 28.02
N GLU A 8 -4.38 22.55 27.56
CA GLU A 8 -5.27 21.43 27.87
C GLU A 8 -4.98 20.18 27.02
N LEU A 9 -4.48 20.36 25.79
CA LEU A 9 -4.12 19.26 24.90
C LEU A 9 -2.88 18.49 25.40
N GLU A 10 -1.91 19.17 26.00
CA GLU A 10 -0.69 18.53 26.55
C GLU A 10 -0.99 17.66 27.78
N LEU A 11 -1.97 18.04 28.60
CA LEU A 11 -2.39 17.24 29.77
C LEU A 11 -3.10 15.95 29.33
N SER A 12 -3.94 16.02 28.30
CA SER A 12 -4.64 14.84 27.77
C SER A 12 -3.71 13.81 27.09
N ALA A 13 -2.60 14.27 26.50
CA ALA A 13 -1.60 13.40 25.88
C ALA A 13 -0.71 12.70 26.92
N LEU A 14 -0.42 13.37 28.05
CA LEU A 14 0.37 12.81 29.15
C LEU A 14 -0.39 11.79 29.99
N GLU A 15 -1.73 11.83 30.01
CA GLU A 15 -2.56 10.82 30.69
C GLU A 15 -2.78 9.54 29.86
N ALA A 16 -2.62 9.60 28.53
CA ALA A 16 -2.77 8.44 27.65
C ALA A 16 -1.55 7.50 27.63
N GLU A 17 -0.37 7.95 28.08
CA GLU A 17 0.88 7.17 27.99
C GLU A 17 1.10 6.20 29.18
N LYS A 18 0.17 6.11 30.13
CA LYS A 18 0.38 5.41 31.41
C LYS A 18 -0.34 4.08 31.61
N GLU A 19 -1.00 3.52 30.59
CA GLU A 19 -1.65 2.21 30.72
C GLU A 19 -0.91 1.08 29.96
N PRO A 20 -0.55 -0.03 30.63
CA PRO A 20 -0.07 -1.23 29.97
C PRO A 20 -1.23 -2.14 29.52
N MET A 21 -1.11 -2.66 28.30
CA MET A 21 -2.07 -3.53 27.61
C MET A 21 -2.14 -4.96 28.19
N ALA A 22 -3.34 -5.41 28.62
CA ALA A 22 -3.72 -6.84 28.66
C ALA A 22 -5.26 -7.04 28.64
N ALA A 23 -5.77 -7.47 27.48
CA ALA A 23 -6.98 -8.28 27.14
C ALA A 23 -8.32 -8.22 27.93
N GLY A 24 -9.36 -7.61 27.28
CA GLY A 24 -10.78 -8.03 27.06
C GLY A 24 -11.74 -8.24 28.25
N PRO A 25 -13.11 -8.33 28.12
CA PRO A 25 -13.96 -8.57 26.93
C PRO A 25 -15.36 -7.85 26.89
N GLU A 26 -16.21 -8.22 25.91
CA GLU A 26 -17.60 -7.77 25.64
C GLU A 26 -18.64 -8.01 26.77
N PRO A 27 -19.77 -7.25 26.82
CA PRO A 27 -20.82 -7.44 27.84
C PRO A 27 -22.11 -8.12 27.32
N GLY A 28 -22.64 -9.09 28.09
CA GLY A 28 -24.07 -9.46 28.05
C GLY A 28 -24.46 -10.83 28.65
N ALA A 29 -24.95 -10.87 29.90
CA ALA A 29 -26.08 -11.71 30.42
C ALA A 29 -26.19 -11.66 31.98
N PRO A 30 -27.38 -11.88 32.60
CA PRO A 30 -27.74 -11.46 33.97
C PRO A 30 -27.61 -12.58 35.07
N PRO A 31 -27.88 -12.28 36.38
CA PRO A 31 -27.20 -12.91 37.54
C PRO A 31 -28.04 -13.96 38.30
N ASP A 32 -27.39 -14.74 39.19
CA ASP A 32 -27.99 -15.39 40.38
C ASP A 32 -26.93 -16.02 41.35
N PRO A 33 -27.26 -16.41 42.62
CA PRO A 33 -26.51 -16.05 43.84
C PRO A 33 -25.68 -17.14 44.59
N ILE A 34 -24.92 -16.68 45.59
CA ILE A 34 -23.91 -17.30 46.51
C ILE A 34 -24.51 -18.33 47.51
N PRO A 35 -23.77 -19.39 48.00
CA PRO A 35 -23.18 -19.39 49.38
C PRO A 35 -21.83 -20.23 49.48
N PRO A 36 -21.20 -20.53 50.66
CA PRO A 36 -19.85 -20.03 51.03
C PRO A 36 -18.84 -21.17 51.47
N PRO A 37 -17.80 -20.99 52.33
CA PRO A 37 -16.38 -20.94 51.94
C PRO A 37 -15.44 -21.98 52.61
N ASP A 38 -14.12 -21.79 52.39
CA ASP A 38 -12.92 -22.24 53.13
C ASP A 38 -12.12 -23.49 52.65
N PRO A 39 -10.80 -23.60 52.97
CA PRO A 39 -9.72 -22.66 52.62
C PRO A 39 -8.44 -23.41 52.17
N ARG A 40 -7.54 -22.80 51.38
CA ARG A 40 -6.10 -23.18 51.37
C ARG A 40 -5.23 -22.16 50.64
N ALA A 41 -4.55 -21.36 51.47
CA ALA A 41 -3.18 -20.86 51.39
C ALA A 41 -2.48 -20.82 50.02
N GLY A 42 -2.11 -19.60 49.63
CA GLY A 42 -1.09 -19.32 48.62
C GLY A 42 -0.82 -17.82 48.59
N ALA A 43 0.07 -17.36 49.48
CA ALA A 43 0.41 -15.96 49.67
C ALA A 43 1.39 -15.46 48.59
N GLU A 44 1.07 -14.35 47.93
CA GLU A 44 2.08 -13.47 47.32
C GLU A 44 1.88 -12.05 47.90
N LYS A 45 2.88 -11.60 48.67
CA LYS A 45 2.94 -10.26 49.28
C LYS A 45 3.95 -9.43 48.50
N ASN A 46 3.48 -8.46 47.72
CA ASN A 46 4.29 -7.32 47.27
C ASN A 46 3.66 -6.04 47.80
N GLY A 47 4.42 -5.27 48.57
CA GLY A 47 3.97 -3.98 49.12
C GLY A 47 4.43 -3.75 50.55
N LEU A 48 5.75 -3.65 50.74
CA LEU A 48 6.37 -3.20 51.98
C LEU A 48 6.06 -1.70 52.18
N VAL A 49 4.92 -1.39 52.80
CA VAL A 49 4.69 -0.07 53.41
C VAL A 49 5.37 -0.10 54.78
N MET A 50 6.56 0.49 54.88
CA MET A 50 7.19 0.76 56.17
C MET A 50 6.38 1.83 56.90
N LYS A 51 5.52 1.36 57.80
CA LYS A 51 4.80 2.16 58.79
C LYS A 51 5.82 2.54 59.86
N ILE A 52 6.20 3.81 59.93
CA ILE A 52 7.03 4.36 61.01
C ILE A 52 6.18 4.32 62.29
N PRO A 53 6.58 3.62 63.37
CA PRO A 53 5.90 3.72 64.66
C PRO A 53 6.28 5.05 65.33
N PRO A 54 5.36 5.68 66.09
CA PRO A 54 5.70 6.85 66.88
C PRO A 54 6.61 6.44 68.04
N GLU A 55 7.57 7.30 68.33
CA GLU A 55 8.40 7.25 69.53
C GLU A 55 7.50 7.44 70.76
N GLU A 56 7.48 6.46 71.65
CA GLU A 56 7.09 6.66 73.05
C GLU A 56 8.09 5.94 73.96
N GLU A 57 8.26 6.55 75.12
CA GLU A 57 9.39 6.49 76.04
C GLU A 57 9.45 5.21 76.90
N GLU A 58 10.62 5.04 77.53
CA GLU A 58 10.78 4.60 78.93
C GLU A 58 11.05 3.10 79.28
N GLU A 59 12.29 2.92 79.76
CA GLU A 59 12.82 2.08 80.86
C GLU A 59 13.03 0.54 80.83
N ALA A 60 14.31 0.23 81.06
CA ALA A 60 14.92 -0.76 81.97
C ALA A 60 14.45 -2.23 81.98
N ALA A 61 15.35 -3.14 81.55
CA ALA A 61 15.99 -4.16 82.42
C ALA A 61 16.96 -5.10 81.67
N LEU A 62 18.11 -5.34 82.31
CA LEU A 62 19.16 -6.38 82.18
C LEU A 62 18.93 -7.63 81.28
N SER A 63 19.92 -7.93 80.43
CA SER A 63 20.81 -9.13 80.46
C SER A 63 21.26 -9.66 79.07
N GLY A 64 22.54 -10.05 78.96
CA GLY A 64 23.02 -11.14 78.07
C GLY A 64 23.63 -10.81 76.70
N ALA A 65 24.91 -11.15 76.50
CA ALA A 65 25.68 -11.19 75.23
C ALA A 65 25.16 -12.28 74.24
N ALA A 66 25.46 -12.40 72.94
CA ALA A 66 26.51 -11.95 72.01
C ALA A 66 25.97 -12.09 70.53
N PRO A 67 26.72 -11.74 69.45
CA PRO A 67 26.16 -11.27 68.18
C PRO A 67 26.14 -12.32 67.04
N SER A 68 25.10 -12.30 66.20
CA SER A 68 25.18 -12.78 64.80
C SER A 68 24.10 -12.14 63.92
N GLY A 69 24.33 -10.90 63.51
CA GLY A 69 23.52 -10.23 62.50
C GLY A 69 24.38 -9.95 61.27
N SER A 70 24.17 -10.67 60.18
CA SER A 70 24.62 -10.19 58.86
C SER A 70 23.88 -8.88 58.55
N PRO A 71 24.57 -7.79 58.20
CA PRO A 71 23.88 -6.53 57.96
C PRO A 71 23.10 -6.63 56.64
N LYS A 72 21.78 -6.59 56.76
CA LYS A 72 20.86 -6.34 55.65
C LYS A 72 21.15 -4.92 55.16
N PHE A 73 21.71 -4.78 53.96
CA PHE A 73 22.01 -3.48 53.34
C PHE A 73 20.71 -2.74 53.06
N THR A 74 20.28 -1.95 54.03
CA THR A 74 19.32 -0.87 53.83
C THR A 74 20.11 0.30 53.25
N GLY A 75 19.62 0.94 52.19
CA GLY A 75 20.39 1.97 51.48
C GLY A 75 20.95 3.05 52.41
N LEU A 76 22.12 3.60 52.07
CA LEU A 76 22.79 4.63 52.86
C LEU A 76 21.85 5.83 53.13
N GLY A 77 21.84 6.31 54.37
CA GLY A 77 21.17 7.57 54.73
C GLY A 77 21.80 8.76 53.99
N LYS A 78 21.05 9.87 53.86
CA LYS A 78 21.47 11.08 53.12
C LYS A 78 22.87 11.59 53.53
N GLU A 79 23.16 11.56 54.83
CA GLU A 79 24.41 12.09 55.38
C GLU A 79 25.60 11.17 55.11
N GLU A 80 25.39 9.86 55.24
CA GLU A 80 26.39 8.84 54.89
C GLU A 80 26.66 8.84 53.38
N LEU A 81 25.61 9.01 52.56
CA LEU A 81 25.73 9.06 51.11
C LEU A 81 26.47 10.31 50.62
N LEU A 82 26.22 11.48 51.22
CA LEU A 82 26.96 12.70 50.91
C LEU A 82 28.42 12.63 51.37
N ARG A 83 28.70 11.95 52.50
CA ARG A 83 30.06 11.71 53.00
C ARG A 83 30.87 10.81 52.06
N GLU A 84 30.30 9.70 51.62
CA GLU A 84 30.95 8.77 50.68
C GLU A 84 31.04 9.35 49.25
N ALA A 85 30.02 10.08 48.80
CA ALA A 85 30.02 10.78 47.52
C ALA A 85 30.97 11.98 47.45
N GLY A 86 31.39 12.52 48.60
CA GLY A 86 32.34 13.63 48.71
C GLY A 86 33.80 13.23 48.52
N THR A 87 34.11 11.93 48.45
CA THR A 87 35.49 11.45 48.25
C THR A 87 36.06 11.95 46.90
N PRO A 88 37.36 12.29 46.84
CA PRO A 88 37.97 12.87 45.64
C PRO A 88 37.93 11.92 44.43
N LEU A 89 37.88 10.61 44.67
CA LEU A 89 37.75 9.59 43.64
C LEU A 89 36.35 9.63 43.00
N TRP A 90 35.28 9.65 43.80
CA TRP A 90 33.89 9.71 43.31
C TRP A 90 33.55 11.06 42.68
N SER A 91 34.07 12.16 43.22
CA SER A 91 33.90 13.50 42.62
C SER A 91 34.54 13.58 41.24
N ARG A 92 35.74 13.03 41.06
CA ARG A 92 36.40 12.94 39.74
C ARG A 92 35.67 12.01 38.80
N ALA A 93 35.26 10.82 39.26
CA ALA A 93 34.49 9.87 38.45
C ALA A 93 33.16 10.46 37.95
N ARG A 94 32.42 11.16 38.82
CA ARG A 94 31.17 11.85 38.44
C ARG A 94 31.43 12.93 37.38
N LYS A 95 32.50 13.73 37.52
CA LYS A 95 32.86 14.75 36.52
C LYS A 95 33.26 14.12 35.18
N VAL A 96 34.04 13.03 35.20
CA VAL A 96 34.43 12.30 33.98
C VAL A 96 33.19 11.69 33.29
N LEU A 97 32.33 11.01 34.03
CA LEU A 97 31.06 10.46 33.50
C LEU A 97 30.16 11.54 32.93
N LEU A 98 30.07 12.70 33.58
CA LEU A 98 29.29 13.83 33.09
C LEU A 98 29.86 14.39 31.79
N VAL A 99 31.19 14.54 31.69
CA VAL A 99 31.85 14.98 30.45
C VAL A 99 31.67 13.96 29.32
N LEU A 100 31.83 12.66 29.61
CA LEU A 100 31.59 11.60 28.62
C LEU A 100 30.13 11.56 28.18
N PHE A 101 29.18 11.77 29.10
CA PHE A 101 27.76 11.86 28.78
C PHE A 101 27.48 13.01 27.82
N TRP A 102 27.94 14.23 28.13
CA TRP A 102 27.73 15.38 27.25
C TRP A 102 28.48 15.26 25.92
N GLY A 103 29.69 14.72 25.93
CA GLY A 103 30.45 14.44 24.71
C GLY A 103 29.76 13.40 23.83
N GLY A 104 29.27 12.31 24.42
CA GLY A 104 28.49 11.28 23.72
C GLY A 104 27.14 11.81 23.22
N TRP A 105 26.46 12.64 24.00
CA TRP A 105 25.21 13.28 23.60
C TRP A 105 25.40 14.22 22.41
N LEU A 106 26.40 15.12 22.48
CA LEU A 106 26.75 16.00 21.36
C LEU A 106 27.23 15.21 20.13
N GLY A 107 27.97 14.11 20.35
CA GLY A 107 28.40 13.20 19.30
C GLY A 107 27.24 12.51 18.60
N MET A 108 26.28 11.96 19.35
CA MET A 108 25.05 11.36 18.83
C MET A 108 24.21 12.38 18.07
N LEU A 109 24.08 13.61 18.60
CA LEU A 109 23.36 14.70 17.93
C LEU A 109 24.04 15.08 16.60
N GLY A 110 25.37 15.22 16.59
CA GLY A 110 26.13 15.50 15.39
C GLY A 110 26.04 14.39 14.34
N ALA A 111 26.11 13.12 14.78
CA ALA A 111 25.94 11.97 13.89
C ALA A 111 24.53 11.93 13.28
N ALA A 112 23.48 12.16 14.06
CA ALA A 112 22.11 12.21 13.58
C ALA A 112 21.93 13.31 12.52
N ALA A 113 22.45 14.52 12.77
CA ALA A 113 22.42 15.61 11.80
C ALA A 113 23.20 15.28 10.52
N ALA A 114 24.36 14.63 10.64
CA ALA A 114 25.17 14.20 9.50
C ALA A 114 24.43 13.18 8.62
N ILE A 115 23.73 12.20 9.21
CA ILE A 115 22.91 11.23 8.48
C ILE A 115 21.82 11.93 7.68
N VAL A 116 21.10 12.87 8.29
CA VAL A 116 20.01 13.60 7.60
C VAL A 116 20.53 14.45 6.44
N VAL A 117 21.70 15.09 6.60
CA VAL A 117 22.30 15.93 5.54
C VAL A 117 22.86 15.07 4.40
N GLN A 118 23.39 13.88 4.70
CA GLN A 118 23.96 12.97 3.70
C GLN A 118 22.90 12.09 3.02
N ALA A 119 21.75 11.88 3.66
CA ALA A 119 20.67 11.09 3.09
C ALA A 119 20.18 11.72 1.78
N PRO A 120 20.10 10.95 0.69
CA PRO A 120 19.57 11.45 -0.57
C PRO A 120 18.11 11.84 -0.38
N ARG A 121 17.72 12.96 -0.99
CA ARG A 121 16.32 13.40 -0.96
C ARG A 121 15.48 12.48 -1.83
N CYS A 122 14.34 12.06 -1.32
CA CYS A 122 13.35 11.33 -2.10
C CYS A 122 12.77 12.27 -3.17
N GLN A 123 12.45 11.72 -4.34
CA GLN A 123 11.66 12.44 -5.33
C GLN A 123 10.28 12.81 -4.75
N PRO A 124 9.85 14.08 -4.82
CA PRO A 124 8.55 14.48 -4.33
C PRO A 124 7.45 13.82 -5.17
N LEU A 125 6.39 13.35 -4.50
CA LEU A 125 5.23 12.79 -5.19
C LEU A 125 4.59 13.90 -6.04
N PRO A 126 4.42 13.69 -7.37
CA PRO A 126 3.75 14.65 -8.21
C PRO A 126 2.30 14.82 -7.75
N SER A 127 1.80 16.06 -7.74
CA SER A 127 0.40 16.34 -7.48
C SER A 127 -0.43 15.86 -8.68
N LYS A 128 -0.95 14.65 -8.58
CA LYS A 128 -1.75 13.99 -9.62
C LYS A 128 -3.23 14.11 -9.31
N ALA A 129 -4.03 14.27 -10.34
CA ALA A 129 -5.47 14.25 -10.20
C ALA A 129 -5.96 12.83 -9.82
N TRP A 130 -7.15 12.76 -9.24
CA TRP A 130 -7.69 11.48 -8.76
C TRP A 130 -7.87 10.44 -9.87
N TRP A 131 -8.16 10.86 -11.10
CA TRP A 131 -8.34 9.95 -12.24
C TRP A 131 -7.00 9.35 -12.70
N GLU A 132 -5.87 10.03 -12.48
CA GLU A 132 -4.53 9.52 -12.84
C GLU A 132 -4.00 8.48 -11.84
N LEU A 133 -4.60 8.41 -10.64
CA LEU A 133 -4.18 7.50 -9.56
C LEU A 133 -4.95 6.17 -9.57
N GLY A 134 -5.90 6.00 -10.48
CA GLY A 134 -6.76 4.81 -10.55
C GLY A 134 -6.89 4.26 -11.96
N ALA A 135 -7.95 3.47 -12.14
CA ALA A 135 -8.42 3.03 -13.45
C ALA A 135 -9.78 3.65 -13.73
N LEU A 136 -10.09 3.87 -15.01
CA LEU A 136 -11.43 4.24 -15.45
C LEU A 136 -12.15 3.00 -15.98
N TYR A 137 -13.43 2.89 -15.67
CA TYR A 137 -14.25 1.74 -16.05
C TYR A 137 -15.56 2.19 -16.70
N ARG A 138 -15.76 1.86 -17.98
CA ARG A 138 -16.97 2.20 -18.73
C ARG A 138 -18.05 1.16 -18.42
N ALA A 139 -19.07 1.58 -17.67
CA ALA A 139 -20.19 0.73 -17.24
C ALA A 139 -21.53 1.22 -17.82
N PRO A 140 -22.01 0.63 -18.94
CA PRO A 140 -23.34 0.95 -19.47
C PRO A 140 -24.43 0.53 -18.48
N PRO A 141 -25.28 1.44 -17.95
CA PRO A 141 -26.16 1.14 -16.81
C PRO A 141 -27.07 -0.08 -17.01
N LYS A 142 -27.61 -0.26 -18.22
CA LYS A 142 -28.52 -1.37 -18.55
C LYS A 142 -27.84 -2.74 -18.55
N ALA A 143 -26.60 -2.81 -19.03
CA ALA A 143 -25.85 -4.07 -19.12
C ALA A 143 -25.08 -4.35 -17.83
N PHE A 144 -24.55 -3.31 -17.19
CA PHE A 144 -23.78 -3.43 -15.96
C PHE A 144 -24.67 -3.83 -14.79
N GLY A 145 -25.80 -3.17 -14.51
CA GLY A 145 -26.74 -3.58 -13.45
C GLY A 145 -26.18 -3.63 -12.01
N GLY A 146 -24.93 -3.21 -11.78
CA GLY A 146 -24.25 -3.23 -10.48
C GLY A 146 -24.34 -1.92 -9.70
N ASN A 147 -23.90 -1.94 -8.44
CA ASN A 147 -23.87 -0.77 -7.55
C ASN A 147 -22.56 0.03 -7.72
N LEU A 148 -22.66 1.35 -7.82
CA LEU A 148 -21.53 2.27 -7.99
C LEU A 148 -21.04 2.94 -6.68
N LYS A 149 -21.40 2.41 -5.51
CA LYS A 149 -20.98 2.93 -4.20
C LYS A 149 -19.46 3.03 -4.07
N GLY A 150 -18.97 4.16 -3.57
CA GLY A 150 -17.54 4.40 -3.32
C GLY A 150 -16.73 4.76 -4.56
N MET A 151 -17.37 4.92 -5.73
CA MET A 151 -16.71 5.32 -6.97
C MET A 151 -17.01 6.78 -7.32
N LYS A 152 -16.05 7.42 -7.98
CA LYS A 152 -16.24 8.73 -8.62
C LYS A 152 -16.87 8.51 -9.99
N VAL A 153 -18.04 9.12 -10.22
CA VAL A 153 -18.82 8.90 -11.45
C VAL A 153 -18.50 10.00 -12.47
N ILE A 154 -18.15 9.57 -13.68
CA ILE A 154 -18.04 10.43 -14.86
C ILE A 154 -19.25 10.14 -15.74
N LEU A 155 -20.01 11.17 -16.09
CA LEU A 155 -21.24 11.03 -16.88
C LEU A 155 -20.95 11.19 -18.37
N ASP A 156 -21.36 10.21 -19.17
CA ASP A 156 -21.33 10.29 -20.64
C ASP A 156 -22.52 11.13 -21.13
N LEU A 157 -22.25 12.31 -21.69
CA LEU A 157 -23.27 13.24 -22.22
C LEU A 157 -23.31 13.26 -23.76
N THR A 158 -22.86 12.17 -24.38
CA THR A 158 -22.91 12.02 -25.83
C THR A 158 -24.36 12.06 -26.34
N PRO A 159 -24.72 12.98 -27.26
CA PRO A 159 -26.11 13.14 -27.72
C PRO A 159 -26.69 11.92 -28.43
N ASN A 160 -25.88 11.24 -29.25
CA ASN A 160 -26.30 10.08 -30.04
C ASN A 160 -25.30 8.91 -29.89
N PRO A 161 -25.26 8.25 -28.72
CA PRO A 161 -24.25 7.25 -28.40
C PRO A 161 -24.41 5.94 -29.19
N SER A 162 -25.57 5.71 -29.80
CA SER A 162 -25.86 4.50 -30.58
C SER A 162 -25.86 4.74 -32.10
N GLY A 163 -25.75 5.99 -32.54
CA GLY A 163 -25.73 6.32 -33.96
C GLY A 163 -24.35 6.16 -34.61
N GLY A 164 -24.30 6.36 -35.91
CA GLY A 164 -23.06 6.64 -36.62
C GLY A 164 -23.36 7.64 -37.72
N PRO A 165 -22.69 8.80 -37.77
CA PRO A 165 -21.76 9.38 -36.78
C PRO A 165 -22.39 9.76 -35.43
N VAL A 166 -21.58 9.83 -34.37
CA VAL A 166 -22.01 10.10 -32.98
C VAL A 166 -22.49 11.54 -32.80
N TRP A 167 -21.81 12.49 -33.44
CA TRP A 167 -22.22 13.88 -33.48
C TRP A 167 -22.90 14.24 -34.81
N GLY A 168 -22.40 13.75 -35.94
CA GLY A 168 -23.04 13.95 -37.26
C GLY A 168 -23.49 15.39 -37.52
N ASP A 169 -24.70 15.53 -38.06
CA ASP A 169 -25.34 16.84 -38.27
C ASP A 169 -25.70 17.53 -36.95
N ALA A 170 -25.82 16.77 -35.85
CA ALA A 170 -26.14 17.31 -34.52
C ALA A 170 -24.99 18.15 -33.94
N ALA A 171 -23.74 17.94 -34.38
CA ALA A 171 -22.63 18.84 -34.04
C ALA A 171 -22.82 20.25 -34.59
N ALA A 172 -23.48 20.39 -35.75
CA ALA A 172 -23.71 21.68 -36.40
C ALA A 172 -25.03 22.35 -35.94
N ASP A 173 -25.89 21.63 -35.22
CA ASP A 173 -27.17 22.13 -34.73
C ASP A 173 -26.97 22.99 -33.46
N PRO A 174 -27.27 24.32 -33.52
CA PRO A 174 -27.17 25.20 -32.36
C PRO A 174 -28.06 24.78 -31.19
N GLY A 175 -29.20 24.12 -31.46
CA GLY A 175 -30.11 23.64 -30.43
C GLY A 175 -29.50 22.50 -29.62
N VAL A 176 -28.81 21.56 -30.28
CA VAL A 176 -28.11 20.45 -29.61
C VAL A 176 -26.94 20.98 -28.79
N GLN A 177 -26.17 21.94 -29.32
CA GLN A 177 -25.09 22.58 -28.58
C GLN A 177 -25.61 23.26 -27.29
N GLN A 178 -26.74 23.97 -27.38
CA GLN A 178 -27.37 24.59 -26.22
C GLN A 178 -27.84 23.54 -25.20
N GLN A 179 -28.48 22.46 -25.64
CA GLN A 179 -28.91 21.38 -24.75
C GLN A 179 -27.73 20.71 -24.04
N VAL A 180 -26.64 20.45 -24.75
CA VAL A 180 -25.40 19.92 -24.16
C VAL A 180 -24.84 20.91 -23.13
N GLN A 181 -24.81 22.21 -23.43
CA GLN A 181 -24.34 23.23 -22.49
C GLN A 181 -25.20 23.32 -21.22
N GLU A 182 -26.53 23.24 -21.36
CA GLU A 182 -27.46 23.23 -20.25
C GLU A 182 -27.30 21.95 -19.40
N ALA A 183 -27.15 20.80 -20.05
CA ALA A 183 -26.89 19.53 -19.39
C ALA A 183 -25.55 19.54 -18.64
N LEU A 184 -24.47 20.03 -19.26
CA LEU A 184 -23.17 20.21 -18.61
C LEU A 184 -23.31 21.04 -17.32
N SER A 185 -23.99 22.19 -17.43
CA SER A 185 -24.19 23.11 -16.29
C SER A 185 -25.06 22.53 -15.19
N HIS A 186 -26.03 21.68 -15.55
CA HIS A 186 -26.90 20.99 -14.61
C HIS A 186 -26.14 19.87 -13.88
N TRP A 187 -25.45 19.01 -14.62
CA TRP A 187 -24.79 17.82 -14.08
C TRP A 187 -23.52 18.14 -13.30
N LEU A 188 -22.81 19.22 -13.60
CA LEU A 188 -21.68 19.69 -12.76
C LEU A 188 -22.12 20.24 -11.40
N LYS A 189 -23.40 20.61 -11.22
CA LYS A 189 -23.95 21.01 -9.91
C LYS A 189 -24.37 19.82 -9.07
N GLN A 190 -24.72 18.73 -9.72
CA GLN A 190 -24.90 17.43 -9.07
C GLN A 190 -23.48 16.86 -8.85
N ASP A 191 -23.23 16.13 -7.78
CA ASP A 191 -21.90 15.72 -7.29
C ASP A 191 -21.15 14.70 -8.20
N PHE A 192 -21.13 14.93 -9.51
CA PHE A 192 -20.42 14.14 -10.51
C PHE A 192 -18.97 14.61 -10.61
N ALA A 193 -18.06 13.66 -10.72
CA ALA A 193 -16.63 13.92 -10.70
C ALA A 193 -16.08 14.36 -12.08
N GLY A 194 -16.86 14.24 -13.14
CA GLY A 194 -16.49 14.64 -14.49
C GLY A 194 -17.57 14.34 -15.52
N ILE A 195 -17.32 14.78 -16.75
CA ILE A 195 -18.18 14.55 -17.90
C ILE A 195 -17.33 13.97 -19.03
N PHE A 196 -17.86 12.94 -19.68
CA PHE A 196 -17.29 12.32 -20.86
C PHE A 196 -18.13 12.70 -22.09
N LEU A 197 -17.45 13.02 -23.18
CA LEU A 197 -18.06 13.26 -24.49
C LEU A 197 -17.36 12.36 -25.48
N ASP A 198 -18.09 11.41 -26.04
CA ASP A 198 -17.60 10.48 -27.06
C ASP A 198 -17.54 11.18 -28.43
N GLY A 199 -16.83 10.62 -29.40
CA GLY A 199 -16.94 11.05 -30.80
C GLY A 199 -16.23 12.34 -31.21
N ILE A 200 -15.29 12.89 -30.41
CA ILE A 200 -14.29 13.84 -30.93
C ILE A 200 -13.33 13.11 -31.90
N GLU A 201 -13.13 11.81 -31.67
CA GLU A 201 -12.52 10.83 -32.54
C GLU A 201 -13.37 9.56 -32.33
N GLU A 202 -14.21 9.17 -33.29
CA GLU A 202 -15.26 8.15 -33.08
C GLU A 202 -14.71 6.76 -32.70
N LEU A 203 -14.56 6.51 -31.40
CA LEU A 203 -14.19 5.22 -30.82
C LEU A 203 -15.45 4.48 -30.34
N GLU A 204 -15.52 3.19 -30.63
CA GLU A 204 -16.66 2.35 -30.30
C GLU A 204 -16.82 2.16 -28.78
N ILE A 205 -17.98 1.65 -28.34
CA ILE A 205 -18.14 1.17 -26.95
C ILE A 205 -17.18 0.00 -26.76
N GLY A 206 -16.05 0.34 -26.15
CA GLY A 206 -14.97 -0.57 -25.93
C GLY A 206 -13.69 0.08 -25.46
N SER A 207 -12.78 -0.76 -25.01
CA SER A 207 -11.40 -0.36 -24.86
C SER A 207 -10.83 0.07 -26.23
N PRO A 208 -10.28 1.28 -26.38
CA PRO A 208 -9.82 1.83 -27.67
C PRO A 208 -8.86 0.95 -28.47
N TRP A 209 -8.23 0.00 -27.79
CA TRP A 209 -7.20 -0.89 -28.28
C TRP A 209 -7.72 -2.25 -28.78
N GLU A 210 -8.98 -2.60 -28.54
CA GLU A 210 -9.51 -3.94 -28.84
C GLU A 210 -9.73 -4.17 -30.34
N SER A 211 -10.05 -3.13 -31.10
CA SER A 211 -10.24 -3.22 -32.55
C SER A 211 -8.96 -3.55 -33.34
N TRP A 212 -7.81 -3.60 -32.68
CA TRP A 212 -6.49 -3.70 -33.30
C TRP A 212 -5.87 -5.10 -33.13
N VAL A 213 -6.52 -6.02 -32.41
CA VAL A 213 -5.81 -7.19 -31.84
C VAL A 213 -6.59 -8.50 -31.95
N THR A 214 -5.86 -9.61 -32.14
CA THR A 214 -6.44 -10.96 -32.23
C THR A 214 -6.76 -11.52 -30.82
N PRO A 215 -7.73 -12.46 -30.69
CA PRO A 215 -8.15 -12.99 -29.39
C PRO A 215 -7.01 -13.58 -28.54
N GLU A 216 -5.97 -14.14 -29.17
CA GLU A 216 -4.83 -14.77 -28.50
C GLU A 216 -3.98 -13.77 -27.71
N LEU A 217 -3.98 -12.50 -28.11
CA LEU A 217 -3.19 -11.44 -27.51
C LEU A 217 -3.94 -10.67 -26.41
N ARG A 218 -5.20 -11.05 -26.12
CA ARG A 218 -6.07 -10.30 -25.21
C ARG A 218 -5.49 -10.15 -23.80
N LEU A 219 -4.97 -11.23 -23.22
CA LEU A 219 -4.35 -11.21 -21.88
C LEU A 219 -3.08 -10.34 -21.87
N GLN A 220 -2.23 -10.49 -22.89
CA GLN A 220 -1.01 -9.70 -23.05
C GLN A 220 -1.34 -8.20 -23.16
N GLN A 221 -2.41 -7.86 -23.88
CA GLN A 221 -2.87 -6.50 -24.06
C GLN A 221 -3.43 -5.92 -22.77
N LEU A 222 -4.24 -6.68 -22.04
CA LEU A 222 -4.78 -6.26 -20.75
C LEU A 222 -3.64 -6.00 -19.76
N LEU A 223 -2.65 -6.89 -19.70
CA LEU A 223 -1.43 -6.70 -18.89
C LEU A 223 -0.70 -5.41 -19.30
N MET A 224 -0.54 -5.18 -20.60
CA MET A 224 0.11 -3.99 -21.13
C MET A 224 -0.62 -2.71 -20.71
N VAL A 225 -1.94 -2.66 -20.82
CA VAL A 225 -2.77 -1.49 -20.45
C VAL A 225 -2.59 -1.14 -18.97
N TRP A 226 -2.54 -2.15 -18.10
CA TRP A 226 -2.28 -1.95 -16.68
C TRP A 226 -0.83 -1.55 -16.37
N ALA A 227 0.14 -2.03 -17.15
CA ALA A 227 1.56 -1.80 -16.89
C ALA A 227 2.13 -0.55 -17.58
N LEU A 228 1.40 0.07 -18.51
CA LEU A 228 1.80 1.31 -19.18
C LEU A 228 1.60 2.56 -18.30
N PRO A 229 2.33 3.66 -18.57
CA PRO A 229 2.12 4.91 -17.88
C PRO A 229 0.79 5.55 -18.30
N GLY A 230 0.13 6.22 -17.37
CA GLY A 230 -1.19 6.82 -17.59
C GLY A 230 -2.32 6.01 -16.97
N THR A 231 -3.57 6.41 -17.26
CA THR A 231 -4.76 5.86 -16.63
C THR A 231 -5.29 4.69 -17.47
N PRO A 232 -5.28 3.45 -16.97
CA PRO A 232 -5.89 2.34 -17.69
C PRO A 232 -7.40 2.57 -17.77
N VAL A 233 -7.94 2.48 -18.99
CA VAL A 233 -9.37 2.56 -19.26
C VAL A 233 -9.83 1.18 -19.69
N LEU A 234 -10.78 0.62 -18.94
CA LEU A 234 -11.42 -0.65 -19.23
C LEU A 234 -12.91 -0.44 -19.50
N SER A 235 -13.51 -1.33 -20.28
CA SER A 235 -14.95 -1.38 -20.47
C SER A 235 -15.54 -2.60 -19.79
N TYR A 236 -16.85 -2.56 -19.54
CA TYR A 236 -17.53 -3.69 -18.92
C TYR A 236 -17.30 -5.00 -19.69
N GLY A 237 -16.97 -6.05 -18.96
CA GLY A 237 -16.72 -7.36 -19.54
C GLY A 237 -15.30 -7.59 -20.05
N ASP A 238 -14.42 -6.58 -20.12
CA ASP A 238 -13.02 -6.77 -20.51
C ASP A 238 -12.28 -7.68 -19.50
N GLU A 239 -12.62 -7.55 -18.22
CA GLU A 239 -12.12 -8.37 -17.12
C GLU A 239 -12.67 -9.80 -17.09
N LEU A 240 -13.70 -10.10 -17.89
CA LEU A 240 -14.29 -11.43 -17.99
C LEU A 240 -14.08 -12.04 -19.38
N GLY A 241 -13.46 -11.29 -20.29
CA GLY A 241 -13.36 -11.67 -21.68
C GLY A 241 -14.72 -11.75 -22.40
N LEU A 242 -15.74 -10.97 -21.99
CA LEU A 242 -17.06 -11.04 -22.63
C LEU A 242 -16.97 -10.71 -24.13
N PRO A 243 -17.70 -11.44 -24.99
CA PRO A 243 -17.77 -11.13 -26.40
C PRO A 243 -18.60 -9.87 -26.61
N ARG A 244 -18.09 -8.96 -27.46
CA ARG A 244 -18.79 -7.73 -27.83
C ARG A 244 -19.68 -8.02 -29.04
N PRO A 245 -21.00 -7.78 -28.96
CA PRO A 245 -21.87 -7.92 -30.11
C PRO A 245 -21.62 -6.74 -31.09
N PRO A 246 -21.89 -6.92 -32.40
CA PRO A 246 -21.71 -5.87 -33.39
C PRO A 246 -22.66 -4.68 -33.15
N LYS A 247 -22.35 -3.55 -33.80
CA LYS A 247 -23.06 -2.26 -33.64
C LYS A 247 -24.59 -2.42 -33.72
N ASN A 248 -25.30 -1.75 -32.81
CA ASN A 248 -26.77 -1.74 -32.65
C ASN A 248 -27.40 -3.00 -32.03
N GLN A 249 -26.61 -3.96 -31.56
CA GLN A 249 -27.14 -5.07 -30.79
C GLN A 249 -27.13 -4.77 -29.29
N GLN A 250 -28.05 -5.40 -28.56
CA GLN A 250 -28.14 -5.24 -27.13
C GLN A 250 -26.92 -5.88 -26.46
N LEU A 251 -26.25 -5.09 -25.62
CA LEU A 251 -25.12 -5.52 -24.81
C LEU A 251 -25.55 -6.65 -23.84
N PRO A 252 -24.77 -7.75 -23.75
CA PRO A 252 -25.07 -8.82 -22.79
C PRO A 252 -24.99 -8.30 -21.35
N PRO A 253 -25.89 -8.75 -20.45
CA PRO A 253 -25.83 -8.35 -19.05
C PRO A 253 -24.60 -8.94 -18.36
N MET A 254 -24.04 -8.17 -17.43
CA MET A 254 -22.89 -8.57 -16.61
C MET A 254 -23.26 -9.78 -15.73
N PRO A 255 -22.49 -10.90 -15.77
CA PRO A 255 -22.81 -12.11 -15.03
C PRO A 255 -22.38 -12.02 -13.55
N TRP A 256 -23.01 -11.13 -12.78
CA TRP A 256 -22.68 -10.91 -11.35
C TRP A 256 -22.80 -12.15 -10.49
N GLU A 257 -23.79 -13.00 -10.75
CA GLU A 257 -24.01 -14.24 -10.01
C GLU A 257 -22.78 -15.16 -10.05
N ILE A 258 -22.10 -15.21 -11.20
CA ILE A 258 -20.88 -16.02 -11.38
C ILE A 258 -19.73 -15.40 -10.58
N ILE A 259 -19.55 -14.08 -10.66
CA ILE A 259 -18.50 -13.37 -9.93
C ILE A 259 -18.68 -13.50 -8.43
N ASP A 260 -19.91 -13.36 -7.93
CA ASP A 260 -20.23 -13.47 -6.52
C ASP A 260 -20.08 -14.91 -6.01
N ALA A 261 -20.38 -15.90 -6.85
CA ALA A 261 -20.09 -17.30 -6.54
C ALA A 261 -18.57 -17.56 -6.40
N ILE A 262 -17.76 -17.07 -7.35
CA ILE A 262 -16.30 -17.16 -7.31
C ILE A 262 -15.75 -16.50 -6.03
N LYS A 263 -16.20 -15.28 -5.70
CA LYS A 263 -15.79 -14.56 -4.48
C LYS A 263 -16.16 -15.29 -3.20
N LYS A 264 -17.32 -15.96 -3.16
CA LYS A 264 -17.80 -16.71 -2.00
C LYS A 264 -17.19 -18.11 -1.89
N GLY A 265 -16.26 -18.48 -2.79
CA GLY A 265 -15.65 -19.82 -2.82
C GLY A 265 -16.65 -20.91 -3.23
N GLY A 266 -17.73 -20.56 -3.92
CA GLY A 266 -18.78 -21.48 -4.33
C GLY A 266 -18.41 -22.26 -5.59
N ASN A 267 -18.38 -23.60 -5.47
CA ASN A 267 -18.30 -24.60 -6.54
C ASN A 267 -17.21 -24.39 -7.59
N GLY A 268 -15.98 -24.77 -7.25
CA GLY A 268 -15.01 -25.47 -8.12
C GLY A 268 -14.65 -24.91 -9.50
N SER A 269 -15.12 -23.72 -9.87
CA SER A 269 -14.80 -23.06 -11.14
C SER A 269 -13.65 -22.10 -10.91
N GLU A 270 -12.54 -22.33 -11.61
CA GLU A 270 -11.40 -21.42 -11.61
C GLU A 270 -11.85 -20.06 -12.19
N PRO A 271 -11.41 -18.94 -11.59
CA PRO A 271 -11.72 -17.63 -12.13
C PRO A 271 -11.17 -17.50 -13.56
N PRO A 272 -11.85 -16.75 -14.44
CA PRO A 272 -11.28 -16.40 -15.75
C PRO A 272 -9.90 -15.74 -15.60
N ALA A 273 -8.98 -16.06 -16.51
CA ALA A 273 -7.60 -15.54 -16.46
C ALA A 273 -7.57 -14.00 -16.52
N GLU A 274 -8.48 -13.39 -17.28
CA GLU A 274 -8.64 -11.93 -17.37
C GLU A 274 -9.01 -11.31 -16.01
N LEU A 275 -9.84 -12.00 -15.22
CA LEU A 275 -10.30 -11.52 -13.92
C LEU A 275 -9.17 -11.62 -12.90
N GLU A 276 -8.43 -12.72 -12.91
CA GLU A 276 -7.25 -12.90 -12.08
C GLU A 276 -6.18 -11.86 -12.41
N LEU A 277 -5.94 -11.60 -13.70
CA LEU A 277 -5.04 -10.56 -14.17
C LEU A 277 -5.47 -9.18 -13.67
N CYS A 278 -6.71 -8.78 -13.95
CA CYS A 278 -7.22 -7.49 -13.52
C CYS A 278 -7.15 -7.31 -12.00
N THR A 279 -7.50 -8.34 -11.23
CA THR A 279 -7.46 -8.28 -9.76
C THR A 279 -6.03 -8.17 -9.24
N THR A 280 -5.13 -9.02 -9.75
CA THR A 280 -3.74 -9.07 -9.29
C THR A 280 -3.00 -7.79 -9.66
N VAL A 281 -3.03 -7.40 -10.93
CA VAL A 281 -2.26 -6.26 -11.44
C VAL A 281 -2.85 -4.94 -10.94
N SER A 282 -4.17 -4.79 -10.79
CA SER A 282 -4.75 -3.58 -10.19
C SER A 282 -4.34 -3.41 -8.72
N SER A 283 -4.35 -4.50 -7.94
CA SER A 283 -3.92 -4.46 -6.54
C SER A 283 -2.45 -4.08 -6.42
N LEU A 284 -1.61 -4.62 -7.31
CA LEU A 284 -0.18 -4.36 -7.34
C LEU A 284 0.12 -2.92 -7.78
N ARG A 285 -0.54 -2.42 -8.83
CA ARG A 285 -0.42 -1.03 -9.28
C ARG A 285 -0.85 -0.02 -8.21
N SER A 286 -1.85 -0.35 -7.38
CA SER A 286 -2.32 0.55 -6.31
C SER A 286 -1.32 0.71 -5.15
N ARG A 287 -0.42 -0.26 -4.97
CA ARG A 287 0.57 -0.29 -3.89
C ARG A 287 1.95 0.23 -4.33
N GLU A 288 2.26 0.10 -5.62
CA GLU A 288 3.61 0.30 -6.14
C GLU A 288 3.73 1.60 -6.94
N LEU A 289 4.54 2.53 -6.45
CA LEU A 289 4.75 3.84 -7.06
C LEU A 289 5.41 3.75 -8.45
N SER A 290 6.22 2.73 -8.70
CA SER A 290 6.85 2.50 -10.00
C SER A 290 5.87 2.16 -11.11
N LEU A 291 4.77 1.46 -10.80
CA LEU A 291 3.72 1.19 -11.77
C LEU A 291 2.72 2.33 -11.89
N LEU A 292 2.44 3.01 -10.78
CA LEU A 292 1.50 4.12 -10.77
C LEU A 292 2.07 5.38 -11.42
N LEU A 293 3.25 5.80 -10.99
CA LEU A 293 3.88 7.08 -11.33
C LEU A 293 5.24 6.92 -12.02
N GLY A 294 5.79 5.71 -12.03
CA GLY A 294 7.12 5.45 -12.55
C GLY A 294 7.32 5.78 -14.02
N GLN A 295 8.51 6.26 -14.34
CA GLN A 295 8.95 6.53 -15.71
C GLN A 295 9.06 5.21 -16.48
N THR A 296 8.75 5.25 -17.77
CA THR A 296 8.84 4.07 -18.66
C THR A 296 10.04 4.19 -19.58
N HIS A 297 10.89 3.17 -19.58
CA HIS A 297 12.07 3.08 -20.43
C HIS A 297 11.96 1.83 -21.30
N PRO A 298 11.94 1.95 -22.64
CA PRO A 298 12.01 0.77 -23.50
C PRO A 298 13.38 0.11 -23.36
N VAL A 299 13.40 -1.21 -23.21
CA VAL A 299 14.65 -1.97 -23.13
C VAL A 299 14.84 -2.72 -24.46
N PRO A 300 16.05 -2.75 -25.04
CA PRO A 300 16.28 -3.52 -26.26
C PRO A 300 16.09 -5.02 -26.01
N SER A 301 15.08 -5.61 -26.64
CA SER A 301 14.77 -7.03 -26.57
C SER A 301 14.91 -7.71 -27.93
N VAL A 302 14.94 -9.04 -27.94
CA VAL A 302 15.03 -9.84 -29.18
C VAL A 302 13.74 -9.65 -29.99
N PRO A 303 13.78 -9.11 -31.22
CA PRO A 303 12.56 -8.97 -32.03
C PRO A 303 11.90 -10.33 -32.27
N PRO A 304 10.56 -10.45 -32.21
CA PRO A 304 9.56 -9.38 -32.11
C PRO A 304 9.06 -9.10 -30.67
N SER A 305 9.81 -9.47 -29.62
CA SER A 305 9.40 -9.18 -28.24
C SER A 305 9.41 -7.69 -27.93
N LEU A 306 8.49 -7.26 -27.07
CA LEU A 306 8.44 -5.92 -26.51
C LEU A 306 8.83 -5.99 -25.04
N SER A 307 9.78 -5.14 -24.62
CA SER A 307 10.18 -5.03 -23.23
C SER A 307 10.22 -3.58 -22.73
N LEU A 308 9.63 -3.35 -21.57
CA LEU A 308 9.41 -2.03 -20.98
C LEU A 308 9.77 -2.05 -19.50
N LEU A 309 10.61 -1.13 -19.07
CA LEU A 309 11.05 -0.99 -17.68
C LEU A 309 10.35 0.20 -17.02
N ARG A 310 9.71 -0.04 -15.87
CA ARG A 310 9.05 0.94 -15.02
C ARG A 310 9.93 1.24 -13.80
N LEU A 311 10.28 2.51 -13.64
CA LEU A 311 11.24 2.99 -12.65
C LEU A 311 10.63 4.08 -11.78
N TRP A 312 10.82 3.98 -10.47
CA TRP A 312 10.57 5.07 -9.53
C TRP A 312 11.60 5.05 -8.41
N ASP A 313 11.88 6.24 -7.88
CA ASP A 313 12.93 6.46 -6.89
C ASP A 313 12.71 5.59 -5.63
N GLN A 314 13.78 4.93 -5.18
CA GLN A 314 13.84 4.06 -4.00
C GLN A 314 12.75 2.97 -3.91
N SER A 315 12.02 2.71 -5.00
CA SER A 315 10.91 1.76 -5.05
C SER A 315 11.28 0.53 -5.87
N GLU A 316 10.54 -0.56 -5.68
CA GLU A 316 10.71 -1.72 -6.56
C GLU A 316 10.50 -1.35 -8.03
N ARG A 317 11.30 -1.95 -8.89
CA ARG A 317 11.30 -1.70 -10.34
C ARG A 317 10.61 -2.87 -11.02
N TYR A 318 9.91 -2.58 -12.11
CA TYR A 318 9.12 -3.59 -12.83
C TYR A 318 9.51 -3.66 -14.29
N LEU A 319 9.82 -4.85 -14.78
CA LEU A 319 10.09 -5.15 -16.18
C LEU A 319 8.88 -5.89 -16.77
N LEU A 320 8.24 -5.29 -17.75
CA LEU A 320 7.20 -5.89 -18.55
C LEU A 320 7.83 -6.54 -19.79
N LEU A 321 7.58 -7.82 -19.99
CA LEU A 321 8.01 -8.59 -21.16
C LEU A 321 6.78 -9.13 -21.88
N LEU A 322 6.70 -8.90 -23.18
CA LEU A 322 5.56 -9.30 -24.00
C LEU A 322 6.06 -10.03 -25.24
N ASN A 323 5.53 -11.23 -25.48
CA ASN A 323 5.82 -12.02 -26.67
C ASN A 323 4.60 -12.10 -27.59
N PRO A 324 4.47 -11.20 -28.58
CA PRO A 324 3.33 -11.23 -29.49
C PRO A 324 3.39 -12.37 -30.52
N HIS A 325 4.45 -13.19 -30.53
CA HIS A 325 4.69 -14.20 -31.54
C HIS A 325 4.16 -15.59 -31.12
N PRO A 326 3.67 -16.42 -32.06
CA PRO A 326 3.24 -17.81 -31.79
C PRO A 326 4.36 -18.79 -31.40
N GLY A 327 5.60 -18.31 -31.23
CA GLY A 327 6.76 -19.14 -30.95
C GLY A 327 7.36 -18.79 -29.59
N VAL A 328 8.09 -19.72 -28.99
CA VAL A 328 8.76 -19.48 -27.71
C VAL A 328 10.01 -18.61 -27.93
N LEU A 329 10.12 -17.48 -27.23
CA LEU A 329 11.27 -16.57 -27.33
C LEU A 329 12.32 -16.82 -26.25
N LYS A 330 13.58 -16.96 -26.68
CA LYS A 330 14.81 -17.12 -25.86
C LYS A 330 16.05 -16.72 -26.69
N PRO A 331 17.17 -16.34 -26.07
CA PRO A 331 17.36 -15.88 -24.68
C PRO A 331 17.33 -14.34 -24.57
N PHE A 332 17.06 -13.81 -23.38
CA PHE A 332 16.94 -12.37 -23.12
C PHE A 332 18.21 -11.72 -22.53
N SER A 333 19.39 -12.30 -22.76
CA SER A 333 20.68 -11.78 -22.27
C SER A 333 20.98 -10.34 -22.71
N GLY A 334 20.38 -9.87 -23.82
CA GLY A 334 20.53 -8.50 -24.32
C GLY A 334 19.87 -7.42 -23.45
N LEU A 335 18.93 -7.78 -22.56
CA LEU A 335 18.23 -6.82 -21.68
C LEU A 335 19.14 -6.19 -20.62
N GLN A 336 20.32 -6.77 -20.39
CA GLN A 336 21.28 -6.29 -19.41
C GLN A 336 22.12 -5.10 -19.92
N GLN A 337 22.13 -4.80 -21.23
CA GLN A 337 23.01 -3.77 -21.79
C GLN A 337 22.23 -2.65 -22.51
N PRO A 338 22.42 -1.38 -22.12
CA PRO A 338 21.90 -0.26 -22.91
C PRO A 338 22.67 -0.17 -24.26
N PRO A 339 22.01 0.26 -25.34
CA PRO A 339 22.68 0.44 -26.62
C PRO A 339 23.67 1.61 -26.50
N GLY A 340 24.98 1.32 -26.58
CA GLY A 340 26.02 2.33 -26.65
C GLY A 340 26.54 2.87 -25.32
N GLY A 341 27.05 2.00 -24.44
CA GLY A 341 28.07 2.32 -23.42
C GLY A 341 27.76 3.43 -22.41
N SER A 342 26.53 3.93 -22.38
CA SER A 342 26.07 5.01 -21.51
C SER A 342 25.22 4.42 -20.38
N GLN A 343 25.23 5.12 -19.24
CA GLN A 343 24.69 4.73 -17.94
C GLN A 343 23.16 4.50 -17.95
N GLY A 344 22.69 3.47 -18.66
CA GLY A 344 21.30 3.03 -18.63
C GLY A 344 20.98 2.24 -17.36
N PRO A 345 19.72 2.26 -16.88
CA PRO A 345 19.29 1.49 -15.72
C PRO A 345 19.46 -0.02 -15.97
N LEU A 346 20.41 -0.62 -15.26
CA LEU A 346 20.76 -2.04 -15.38
C LEU A 346 19.64 -2.92 -14.81
N VAL A 347 19.18 -3.89 -15.58
CA VAL A 347 18.33 -4.98 -15.08
C VAL A 347 19.25 -6.03 -14.43
N PRO A 348 19.02 -6.40 -13.16
CA PRO A 348 19.82 -7.43 -12.48
C PRO A 348 19.60 -8.80 -13.14
N PRO A 349 20.54 -9.74 -13.04
CA PRO A 349 20.40 -11.08 -13.64
C PRO A 349 19.28 -11.92 -13.00
N GLU A 350 18.97 -11.65 -11.73
CA GLU A 350 17.94 -12.31 -10.94
C GLU A 350 16.75 -11.36 -10.76
N VAL A 351 15.56 -11.86 -11.09
CA VAL A 351 14.30 -11.12 -11.06
C VAL A 351 13.18 -11.99 -10.51
N THR A 352 12.19 -11.37 -9.89
CA THR A 352 11.05 -12.07 -9.29
C THR A 352 9.84 -11.99 -10.23
N LEU A 353 9.24 -13.11 -10.56
CA LEU A 353 7.97 -13.17 -11.29
C LEU A 353 6.84 -12.63 -10.40
N ARG A 354 6.18 -11.56 -10.84
CA ARG A 354 5.04 -10.96 -10.16
C ARG A 354 3.71 -11.38 -10.79
N PHE A 355 3.68 -11.50 -12.12
CA PHE A 355 2.51 -11.99 -12.84
C PHE A 355 2.93 -12.60 -14.19
N SER A 356 2.17 -13.59 -14.68
CA SER A 356 2.35 -14.22 -15.98
C SER A 356 0.98 -14.51 -16.58
N THR A 357 0.81 -14.26 -17.88
CA THR A 357 -0.44 -14.61 -18.59
C THR A 357 -0.48 -16.09 -18.98
N GLY A 358 0.68 -16.72 -19.15
CA GLY A 358 0.85 -18.12 -19.48
C GLY A 358 1.03 -19.01 -18.24
N PRO A 359 1.09 -20.34 -18.45
CA PRO A 359 1.20 -21.31 -17.36
C PRO A 359 2.48 -21.09 -16.54
N VAL A 360 2.31 -20.86 -15.25
CA VAL A 360 3.42 -20.69 -14.31
C VAL A 360 3.80 -22.04 -13.72
N VAL A 361 5.09 -22.35 -13.69
CA VAL A 361 5.61 -23.52 -12.98
C VAL A 361 5.55 -23.22 -11.47
N PRO A 362 4.80 -24.01 -10.67
CA PRO A 362 4.66 -23.75 -9.23
C PRO A 362 6.02 -23.74 -8.53
N GLY A 363 6.29 -22.69 -7.73
CA GLY A 363 7.51 -22.55 -6.95
C GLY A 363 8.67 -21.83 -7.65
N GLN A 364 8.55 -21.45 -8.92
CA GLN A 364 9.59 -20.73 -9.66
C GLN A 364 9.31 -19.22 -9.72
N LEU A 365 9.32 -18.57 -8.55
CA LEU A 365 9.14 -17.12 -8.45
C LEU A 365 10.43 -16.35 -8.76
N GLU A 366 11.59 -16.90 -8.45
CA GLU A 366 12.88 -16.28 -8.82
C GLU A 366 13.37 -16.85 -10.15
N LEU A 367 13.63 -15.96 -11.08
CA LEU A 367 13.99 -16.28 -12.46
C LEU A 367 15.33 -15.62 -12.81
N ARG A 368 16.12 -16.35 -13.58
CA ARG A 368 17.33 -15.83 -14.23
C ARG A 368 16.97 -15.37 -15.63
N LEU A 369 17.27 -14.10 -15.95
CA LEU A 369 16.93 -13.51 -17.25
C LEU A 369 17.56 -14.24 -18.45
N GLU A 370 18.74 -14.83 -18.27
CA GLU A 370 19.46 -15.56 -19.32
C GLU A 370 18.76 -16.86 -19.71
N GLU A 371 18.11 -17.50 -18.73
CA GLU A 371 17.42 -18.78 -18.91
C GLU A 371 15.92 -18.59 -19.16
N LEU A 372 15.43 -17.35 -19.11
CA LEU A 372 14.02 -17.02 -19.20
C LEU A 372 13.43 -17.41 -20.56
N LYS A 373 12.28 -18.08 -20.48
CA LYS A 373 11.55 -18.67 -21.60
C LYS A 373 10.17 -18.05 -21.63
N VAL A 374 9.88 -17.19 -22.61
CA VAL A 374 8.54 -16.61 -22.74
C VAL A 374 7.75 -17.41 -23.77
N GLY A 375 6.60 -17.94 -23.35
CA GLY A 375 5.71 -18.77 -24.16
C GLY A 375 5.06 -17.97 -25.31
N PRO A 376 4.38 -18.64 -26.24
CA PRO A 376 3.68 -17.96 -27.33
C PRO A 376 2.53 -17.11 -26.79
N TYR A 377 2.41 -15.86 -27.27
CA TYR A 377 1.38 -14.90 -26.82
C TYR A 377 1.40 -14.60 -25.32
N ASP A 378 2.54 -14.84 -24.67
CA ASP A 378 2.70 -14.72 -23.23
C ASP A 378 3.30 -13.35 -22.85
N GLY A 379 2.74 -12.75 -21.81
CA GLY A 379 3.19 -11.55 -21.14
C GLY A 379 3.57 -11.84 -19.69
N MET A 380 4.74 -11.36 -19.28
CA MET A 380 5.26 -11.49 -17.93
C MET A 380 5.52 -10.12 -17.32
N LEU A 381 5.15 -9.95 -16.06
CA LEU A 381 5.52 -8.81 -15.23
C LEU A 381 6.53 -9.29 -14.18
N LEU A 382 7.75 -8.78 -14.27
CA LEU A 382 8.86 -9.13 -13.41
C LEU A 382 9.19 -7.95 -12.48
N GLY A 383 9.43 -8.20 -11.21
CA GLY A 383 9.82 -7.21 -10.21
C GLY A 383 11.25 -7.43 -9.73
N PHE A 384 11.94 -6.36 -9.36
CA PHE A 384 13.25 -6.43 -8.70
C PHE A 384 13.50 -5.18 -7.83
N PRO A 385 14.28 -5.31 -6.74
CA PRO A 385 14.48 -4.22 -5.80
C PRO A 385 15.36 -3.09 -6.38
N TYR A 386 15.17 -1.88 -5.86
CA TYR A 386 16.09 -0.77 -6.08
C TYR A 386 17.44 -1.06 -5.41
N LYS A 387 18.52 -1.12 -6.19
CA LYS A 387 19.88 -1.10 -5.67
C LYS A 387 20.35 0.36 -5.63
N GLY A 388 20.54 0.88 -4.43
CA GLY A 388 21.00 2.24 -4.16
C GLY A 388 22.50 2.43 -4.24
#